data_AF-A0A183F0B4-F1
#
_entry.id   AF-A0A183F0B4-F1
#
_cell.length_a   1.000
_cell.length_b   1.000
_cell.length_c   1.000
_cell.angle_alpha   90.00
_cell.angle_beta   90.00
_cell.angle_gamma   90.00
#
_symmetry.space_group_name_H-M   'P 1'
#
loop_
_entity.id
_entity.type
_entity.pdbx_description
1 polymer ?
#
loop_
_entity_poly.entity_id
_entity_poly.type
_entity_poly.pdbx_seq_one_letter_code
_entity_poly.pdbx_strand_id
1 'polypeptide(L)'
;MAEQRLKDTARKYVEQLNNSKSKQHKLMAQLLCSAVLSAPALPEQMIKALVKISVATCFTRFTNRQSQAAVQSVLSALVQKDAPTSMNYLTDAFASFFRPNIAPP
;
A
#
# COMPACT_ATOMS: atom_id res chain seq x y z
N MET A 1 13.50 -11.07 -12.80
CA MET A 1 13.24 -11.76 -11.51
C MET A 1 12.69 -10.84 -10.41
N ALA A 2 13.26 -9.64 -10.19
CA ALA A 2 12.79 -8.71 -9.15
C ALA A 2 11.34 -8.21 -9.34
N GLU A 3 10.92 -7.94 -10.59
CA GLU A 3 9.57 -7.45 -10.89
C GLU A 3 8.48 -8.48 -10.59
N GLN A 4 8.70 -9.75 -10.95
CA GLN A 4 7.75 -10.83 -10.64
C GLN A 4 7.58 -11.02 -9.13
N ARG A 5 8.70 -11.01 -8.39
CA ARG A 5 8.68 -11.08 -6.92
C ARG A 5 7.89 -9.93 -6.30
N LEU A 6 8.00 -8.74 -6.86
CA LEU A 6 7.27 -7.56 -6.40
C LEU A 6 5.78 -7.68 -6.67
N LYS A 7 5.37 -8.11 -7.87
CA LYS A 7 3.95 -8.39 -8.20
C LYS A 7 3.35 -9.45 -7.28
N ASP A 8 4.06 -10.55 -7.05
CA ASP A 8 3.58 -11.65 -6.21
C ASP A 8 3.45 -11.21 -4.73
N THR A 9 4.42 -10.43 -4.24
CA THR A 9 4.40 -9.93 -2.85
C THR A 9 3.31 -8.87 -2.67
N ALA A 10 3.11 -7.99 -3.65
CA ALA A 10 2.02 -7.02 -3.65
C ALA A 10 0.66 -7.71 -3.62
N ARG A 11 0.44 -8.71 -4.48
CA ARG A 11 -0.82 -9.49 -4.48
C ARG A 11 -1.06 -10.15 -3.12
N LYS A 12 -0.07 -10.84 -2.57
CA LYS A 12 -0.16 -11.47 -1.24
C LYS A 12 -0.44 -10.46 -0.14
N TYR A 13 0.17 -9.29 -0.19
CA TYR A 13 -0.12 -8.22 0.77
C TYR A 13 -1.59 -7.82 0.72
N VAL A 14 -2.14 -7.57 -0.48
CA VAL A 14 -3.54 -7.18 -0.69
C VAL A 14 -4.51 -8.25 -0.17
N GLU A 15 -4.26 -9.52 -0.49
CA GLU A 15 -5.08 -10.65 -0.01
C GLU A 15 -5.12 -10.74 1.52
N GLN A 16 -4.04 -10.34 2.20
CA GLN A 16 -3.92 -10.41 3.65
C GLN A 16 -4.45 -9.17 4.38
N LEU A 17 -4.91 -8.14 3.66
CA LEU A 17 -5.43 -6.92 4.29
C LEU A 17 -6.71 -7.16 5.08
N ASN A 18 -7.57 -8.09 4.64
CA ASN A 18 -8.79 -8.45 5.34
C ASN A 18 -8.56 -9.48 6.46
N ASN A 19 -7.35 -10.01 6.61
CA ASN A 19 -7.03 -10.98 7.65
C ASN A 19 -6.94 -10.29 9.02
N SER A 20 -7.75 -10.75 9.99
CA SER A 20 -7.78 -10.21 11.35
C SER A 20 -6.44 -10.34 12.11
N LYS A 21 -5.52 -11.20 11.65
CA LYS A 21 -4.22 -11.45 12.28
C LYS A 21 -3.21 -10.35 11.95
N SER A 22 -2.99 -9.43 12.89
CA SER A 22 -2.02 -8.31 12.76
C SER A 22 -0.57 -8.76 12.53
N LYS A 23 -0.14 -9.90 13.11
CA LYS A 23 1.21 -10.45 12.87
C LYS A 23 1.45 -10.76 11.40
N GLN A 24 0.46 -11.33 10.73
CA GLN A 24 0.56 -11.70 9.32
C GLN A 24 0.57 -10.46 8.42
N HIS A 25 -0.24 -9.45 8.76
CA HIS A 25 -0.22 -8.16 8.08
C HIS A 25 1.15 -7.48 8.18
N LYS A 26 1.77 -7.48 9.37
CA LYS A 26 3.13 -6.94 9.58
C LYS A 26 4.19 -7.68 8.74
N LEU A 27 4.16 -9.02 8.75
CA LEU A 27 5.09 -9.83 7.97
C LEU A 27 4.99 -9.50 6.46
N MET A 28 3.77 -9.44 5.94
CA MET A 28 3.55 -9.14 4.51
C MET A 28 3.97 -7.72 4.16
N ALA A 29 3.70 -6.74 5.04
CA ALA A 29 4.18 -5.38 4.87
C ALA A 29 5.71 -5.31 4.81
N GLN A 30 6.43 -6.04 5.67
CA GLN A 30 7.89 -6.09 5.67
C GLN A 30 8.44 -6.71 4.37
N LEU A 31 7.85 -7.80 3.91
CA LEU A 31 8.22 -8.44 2.63
C LEU A 31 7.99 -7.48 1.46
N LEU A 32 6.87 -6.77 1.45
CA LEU A 32 6.56 -5.78 0.42
C LEU A 32 7.56 -4.61 0.45
N CYS A 33 7.87 -4.07 1.63
CA CYS A 33 8.86 -2.99 1.77
C CYS A 33 10.22 -3.41 1.21
N SER A 34 10.68 -4.62 1.55
CA SER A 34 11.92 -5.17 1.01
C SER A 34 11.88 -5.28 -0.51
N ALA A 35 10.78 -5.78 -1.08
CA ALA A 35 10.61 -5.90 -2.52
C ALA A 35 10.57 -4.54 -3.23
N VAL A 36 9.88 -3.54 -2.67
CA VAL A 36 9.79 -2.17 -3.20
C VAL A 36 11.16 -1.51 -3.22
N LEU A 37 11.89 -1.56 -2.11
CA LEU A 37 13.21 -0.93 -1.99
C LEU A 37 14.27 -1.62 -2.84
N SER A 38 14.14 -2.93 -3.04
CA SER A 38 15.10 -3.73 -3.84
C SER A 38 14.81 -3.69 -5.35
N ALA A 39 13.62 -3.26 -5.77
CA ALA A 39 13.30 -3.15 -7.18
C ALA A 39 14.09 -1.98 -7.81
N PRO A 40 14.62 -2.10 -9.03
CA PRO A 40 15.36 -1.02 -9.68
C PRO A 40 14.46 0.18 -9.99
N ALA A 41 13.25 -0.08 -10.48
CA ALA A 41 12.20 0.91 -10.69
C ALA A 41 10.84 0.29 -10.36
N LEU A 42 9.86 1.13 -10.00
CA LEU A 42 8.47 0.72 -9.89
C LEU A 42 7.65 1.39 -10.99
N PRO A 43 6.83 0.63 -11.74
CA PRO A 43 5.81 1.21 -12.60
C PRO A 43 4.88 2.13 -11.81
N GLU A 44 4.57 3.28 -12.37
CA GLU A 44 3.72 4.30 -11.76
C GLU A 44 2.35 3.75 -11.32
N GLN A 45 1.71 2.92 -12.16
CA GLN A 45 0.44 2.26 -11.82
C GLN A 45 0.54 1.42 -10.54
N MET A 46 1.69 0.80 -10.29
CA MET A 46 1.87 -0.01 -9.10
C MET A 46 2.06 0.86 -7.86
N ILE A 47 2.78 1.98 -7.97
CA ILE A 47 2.87 2.99 -6.90
C ILE A 47 1.46 3.50 -6.57
N LYS A 48 0.70 3.93 -7.58
CA LYS A 48 -0.68 4.39 -7.43
C LYS A 48 -1.55 3.38 -6.71
N ALA A 49 -1.51 2.12 -7.14
CA ALA A 49 -2.32 1.05 -6.54
C ALA A 49 -1.91 0.78 -5.08
N LEU A 50 -0.61 0.66 -4.79
CA LEU A 50 -0.12 0.39 -3.44
C LEU A 50 -0.42 1.55 -2.47
N VAL A 51 -0.31 2.80 -2.93
CA VAL A 51 -0.70 3.98 -2.16
C VAL A 51 -2.20 3.96 -1.87
N LYS A 52 -3.04 3.76 -2.88
CA LYS A 52 -4.50 3.73 -2.72
C LYS A 52 -4.95 2.67 -1.73
N ILE A 53 -4.37 1.47 -1.84
CA ILE A 53 -4.68 0.35 -0.95
C ILE A 53 -4.20 0.63 0.48
N SER A 54 -3.01 1.20 0.64
CA SER A 54 -2.47 1.57 1.96
C SER A 54 -3.35 2.61 2.64
N VAL A 55 -3.78 3.65 1.92
CA VAL A 55 -4.71 4.67 2.44
C VAL A 55 -6.05 4.04 2.84
N ALA A 56 -6.65 3.20 2.00
CA ALA A 56 -7.89 2.50 2.35
C ALA A 56 -7.73 1.63 3.61
N THR A 57 -6.57 0.96 3.75
CA THR A 57 -6.25 0.12 4.91
C THR A 57 -6.13 0.93 6.20
N CYS A 58 -5.64 2.17 6.13
CA CYS A 58 -5.62 3.07 7.29
C CYS A 58 -7.02 3.23 7.90
N PHE A 59 -8.06 3.32 7.06
CA PHE A 59 -9.43 3.52 7.51
C PHE A 59 -10.13 2.23 7.94
N THR A 60 -9.89 1.11 7.25
CA THR A 60 -10.54 -0.17 7.59
C THR A 60 -9.93 -0.87 8.80
N ARG A 61 -8.65 -0.58 9.13
CA ARG A 61 -7.94 -1.18 10.27
C ARG A 61 -7.43 -0.16 11.28
N PHE A 62 -8.05 1.02 11.33
CA PHE A 62 -7.60 2.15 12.15
C PHE A 62 -7.43 1.80 13.64
N THR A 63 -8.23 0.89 14.18
CA THR A 63 -8.17 0.51 15.61
C THR A 63 -6.99 -0.42 15.96
N ASN A 64 -6.29 -0.98 14.97
CA ASN A 64 -5.19 -1.92 15.20
C ASN A 64 -3.83 -1.23 15.02
N ARG A 65 -3.19 -0.85 16.13
CA ARG A 65 -1.89 -0.16 16.15
C ARG A 65 -0.79 -0.87 15.36
N GLN A 66 -0.74 -2.20 15.40
CA GLN A 66 0.25 -2.98 14.65
C GLN A 66 0.01 -2.91 13.14
N SER A 67 -1.26 -2.89 12.73
CA SER A 67 -1.64 -2.72 11.33
C SER A 67 -1.34 -1.31 10.84
N GLN A 68 -1.57 -0.28 11.67
CA GLN A 68 -1.18 1.10 11.35
C GLN A 68 0.33 1.21 11.11
N ALA A 69 1.16 0.67 12.01
CA ALA A 69 2.61 0.69 11.84
C ALA A 69 3.08 -0.05 10.58
N ALA A 70 2.40 -1.15 10.22
CA ALA A 70 2.67 -1.90 9.00
C ALA A 70 2.37 -1.06 7.75
N VAL A 71 1.21 -0.40 7.70
CA VAL A 71 0.81 0.47 6.59
C VAL A 71 1.73 1.68 6.48
N GLN A 72 2.08 2.30 7.60
CA GLN A 72 3.04 3.42 7.63
C GLN A 72 4.39 3.00 7.03
N SER A 73 4.86 1.80 7.36
CA SER A 73 6.12 1.27 6.80
C SER A 73 6.06 1.14 5.29
N VAL A 74 4.94 0.64 4.74
CA VAL A 74 4.72 0.51 3.29
C VAL A 74 4.70 1.87 2.61
N LEU A 75 3.95 2.84 3.16
CA LEU A 75 3.91 4.21 2.63
C LEU A 75 5.30 4.87 2.64
N SER A 76 6.04 4.74 3.74
CA SER A 76 7.41 5.27 3.83
C SER A 76 8.33 4.63 2.80
N ALA A 77 8.24 3.31 2.56
CA ALA A 77 9.05 2.63 1.55
C ALA A 77 8.74 3.12 0.13
N LEU A 78 7.48 3.40 -0.18
CA LEU A 78 7.07 3.96 -1.48
C LEU A 78 7.60 5.38 -1.67
N VAL A 79 7.46 6.24 -0.66
CA VAL A 79 7.99 7.61 -0.68
C VAL A 79 9.52 7.61 -0.80
N GLN A 80 10.21 6.72 -0.08
CA GLN A 80 11.66 6.58 -0.21
C GLN A 80 12.09 6.16 -1.62
N LYS A 81 11.24 5.39 -2.31
CA LYS A 81 11.53 4.86 -3.63
C LYS A 81 11.24 5.86 -4.75
N ASP A 82 10.15 6.62 -4.63
CA ASP A 82 9.75 7.68 -5.55
C ASP A 82 8.80 8.65 -4.82
N ALA A 83 9.37 9.70 -4.22
CA ALA A 83 8.62 10.67 -3.43
C ALA A 83 7.64 11.50 -4.29
N PRO A 84 8.03 12.09 -5.45
CA PRO A 84 7.11 12.87 -6.28
C PRO A 84 5.85 12.09 -6.65
N THR A 85 6.01 10.88 -7.18
CA THR A 85 4.90 10.05 -7.63
C THR A 85 4.05 9.57 -6.45
N SER A 86 4.68 9.10 -5.38
CA SER A 86 3.95 8.58 -4.21
C SER A 86 3.13 9.66 -3.51
N MET A 87 3.68 10.87 -3.35
CA MET A 87 3.00 11.99 -2.71
C MET A 87 1.82 12.52 -3.56
N ASN A 88 1.98 12.55 -4.89
CA ASN A 88 0.88 12.93 -5.79
C ASN A 88 -0.31 11.97 -5.61
N TYR A 89 -0.05 10.66 -5.58
CA TYR A 89 -1.09 9.65 -5.39
C TYR A 89 -1.63 9.56 -3.96
N LEU A 90 -0.88 9.97 -2.95
CA LEU A 90 -1.35 10.00 -1.56
C LEU A 90 -2.52 10.98 -1.40
N THR A 91 -2.36 12.19 -1.95
CA THR A 91 -3.40 13.22 -1.93
C THR A 91 -4.66 12.75 -2.66
N ASP A 92 -4.49 12.20 -3.87
CA ASP A 92 -5.60 11.67 -4.68
C ASP A 92 -6.31 10.49 -3.99
N ALA A 93 -5.55 9.54 -3.43
CA ALA A 93 -6.10 8.39 -2.73
C ALA A 93 -6.89 8.80 -1.48
N PHE A 94 -6.37 9.75 -0.70
CA PHE A 94 -7.06 10.27 0.48
C PHE A 94 -8.37 10.95 0.08
N ALA A 95 -8.33 11.86 -0.90
CA ALA A 95 -9.53 12.54 -1.39
C ALA A 95 -10.56 11.55 -1.97
N SER A 96 -10.09 10.56 -2.76
CA SER A 96 -10.93 9.54 -3.38
C SER A 96 -11.63 8.63 -2.36
N PHE A 97 -11.06 8.42 -1.17
CA PHE A 97 -11.68 7.60 -0.13
C PHE A 97 -12.97 8.23 0.40
N PHE A 98 -13.00 9.57 0.52
CA PHE A 98 -14.15 10.31 1.04
C PHE A 98 -15.12 10.78 -0.05
N ARG A 99 -14.74 10.69 -1.33
CA ARG A 99 -15.68 10.98 -2.40
C ARG A 99 -16.77 9.92 -2.40
N PRO A 100 -18.05 10.29 -2.21
CA PRO A 100 -19.14 9.35 -2.38
C PRO A 100 -19.07 8.79 -3.80
N ASN A 101 -19.25 7.47 -3.90
CA ASN A 101 -19.34 6.77 -5.18
C ASN A 101 -20.72 7.07 -5.78
N ILE A 102 -20.96 8.34 -6.13
CA ILE A 102 -22.18 8.77 -6.80
C ILE A 102 -22.04 8.24 -8.22
N ALA A 103 -22.68 7.11 -8.52
CA ALA A 103 -22.88 6.71 -9.90
C ALA A 103 -23.57 7.89 -10.60
N PRO A 104 -23.09 8.35 -11.78
CA PRO A 104 -23.82 9.33 -12.54
C PRO A 104 -25.24 8.79 -12.82
N PRO A 105 -26.27 9.65 -12.77
CA PRO A 105 -27.66 9.24 -13.00
C PRO A 105 -27.86 8.64 -14.39
#